data_AF-A0A9D8BP81-F1
#
_entry.id   AF-A0A9D8BP81-F1
#
_cell.length_a   1.000
_cell.length_b   1.000
_cell.length_c   1.000
_cell.angle_alpha   90.00
_cell.angle_beta   90.00
_cell.angle_gamma   90.00
#
_symmetry.space_group_name_H-M   'P 1'
#
loop_
_entity.id
_entity.type
_entity.pdbx_description
1 polymer ?
#
loop_
_entity_poly.entity_id
_entity_poly.type
_entity_poly.pdbx_seq_one_letter_code
_entity_poly.pdbx_strand_id
1 'polypeptide(L)'
;MPQDTEYRGKDALLKMEEKGFEVYAEKVSKKYRAAIDKGKITLGKPFMTFDPKKTPAQPSHMQDFFNCIRSRKQPKDNEDEAFIEAVTCIMSVEACKQQRMVRWDPTKQEIV
;
A
#
# COMPACT_ATOMS: atom_id res chain seq x y z
N MET A 1 -1.87 -24.91 6.27
CA MET A 1 -1.31 -23.99 7.27
C MET A 1 -1.50 -22.57 6.74
N PRO A 2 -2.11 -21.64 7.47
CA PRO A 2 -2.02 -20.22 7.09
C PRO A 2 -0.54 -19.85 7.06
N GLN A 3 -0.06 -19.34 5.94
CA GLN A 3 1.30 -18.82 5.86
C GLN A 3 1.30 -17.51 6.66
N ASP A 4 2.11 -17.40 7.72
CA ASP A 4 2.38 -16.11 8.33
C ASP A 4 2.93 -15.19 7.23
N THR A 5 2.16 -14.17 6.85
CA THR A 5 2.53 -13.30 5.74
C THR A 5 3.60 -12.32 6.22
N GLU A 6 4.85 -12.76 6.10
CA GLU A 6 6.06 -11.99 6.40
C GLU A 6 6.62 -11.34 5.14
N TYR A 7 6.90 -10.04 5.22
CA TYR A 7 7.59 -9.29 4.17
C TYR A 7 8.91 -8.76 4.71
N ARG A 8 10.02 -9.27 4.19
CA ARG A 8 11.38 -8.88 4.63
C ARG A 8 11.94 -7.79 3.73
N GLY A 9 12.14 -6.62 4.31
CA GLY A 9 12.92 -5.55 3.71
C GLY A 9 14.39 -5.57 4.16
N LYS A 10 15.18 -4.64 3.62
CA LYS A 10 16.60 -4.48 3.98
C LYS A 10 16.82 -4.07 5.44
N ASP A 11 15.92 -3.27 5.99
CA ASP A 11 16.07 -2.64 7.31
C ASP A 11 15.06 -3.16 8.35
N ALA A 12 13.97 -3.79 7.90
CA ALA A 12 12.91 -4.25 8.78
C ALA A 12 12.11 -5.39 8.16
N LEU A 13 11.50 -6.18 9.04
CA LEU A 13 10.50 -7.19 8.73
C LEU A 13 9.12 -6.62 9.06
N LEU A 14 8.19 -6.71 8.12
CA LEU A 14 6.76 -6.50 8.33
C LEU A 14 6.09 -7.87 8.48
N LYS A 15 5.44 -8.09 9.62
CA LYS A 15 4.60 -9.26 9.85
C LYS A 15 3.14 -8.82 9.82
N MET A 16 2.35 -9.42 8.93
CA MET A 16 0.90 -9.19 8.90
C MET A 16 0.20 -10.13 9.87
N GLU A 17 -0.72 -9.57 10.63
CA GLU A 17 -1.61 -10.29 11.54
C GLU A 17 -3.06 -10.10 11.08
N GLU A 18 -4.00 -10.93 11.53
CA GLU A 18 -5.41 -10.88 11.08
C GLU A 18 -6.04 -9.47 11.25
N LYS A 19 -5.63 -8.74 12.29
CA LYS A 19 -6.20 -7.43 12.66
C LYS A 19 -5.17 -6.31 12.67
N GLY A 20 -4.04 -6.46 11.98
CA GLY A 20 -3.03 -5.43 11.94
C GLY A 20 -1.68 -5.88 11.41
N PHE A 21 -0.63 -5.22 11.87
CA PHE A 21 0.73 -5.54 11.50
C PHE A 21 1.70 -5.20 12.63
N GLU A 22 2.85 -5.83 12.56
CA GLU A 22 3.98 -5.61 13.44
C GLU A 22 5.24 -5.38 12.60
N VAL A 23 6.10 -4.45 13.04
CA VAL A 23 7.36 -4.15 12.37
C VAL A 23 8.52 -4.34 13.31
N TYR A 24 9.46 -5.17 12.86
CA TYR A 24 10.66 -5.57 13.57
C TYR A 24 11.88 -4.99 12.87
N ALA A 25 12.83 -4.42 13.62
CA ALA A 25 14.07 -3.95 13.03
C ALA A 25 15.00 -5.13 12.75
N GLU A 26 15.61 -5.14 11.56
CA GLU A 26 16.63 -6.13 11.21
C GLU A 26 17.95 -5.79 11.92
N LYS A 27 18.64 -6.81 12.43
CA LYS A 27 19.92 -6.64 13.17
C LYS A 27 20.99 -5.93 12.32
N VAL A 28 20.95 -6.15 11.01
CA VAL A 28 21.89 -5.58 10.04
C VAL A 28 21.47 -4.20 9.53
N SER A 29 20.36 -3.65 10.02
CA SER A 29 19.86 -2.34 9.59
C SER A 29 20.84 -1.24 9.98
N LYS A 30 21.38 -0.55 8.97
CA LYS A 30 22.16 0.69 9.19
C LYS A 30 21.24 1.83 9.64
N LYS A 31 19.99 1.84 9.16
CA LYS A 31 18.98 2.86 9.48
C LYS A 31 18.61 2.85 10.97
N TYR A 32 18.38 1.67 11.54
CA TYR A 32 17.92 1.54 12.93
C TYR A 32 19.04 1.29 13.94
N ARG A 33 20.30 1.11 13.49
CA ARG A 33 21.47 0.84 14.34
C ARG A 33 21.59 1.75 15.55
N ALA A 34 21.55 3.08 15.32
CA ALA A 34 21.68 4.05 16.40
C ALA A 34 20.52 3.98 17.42
N ALA A 35 19.31 3.59 16.99
CA ALA A 35 18.17 3.41 17.88
C ALA A 35 18.25 2.08 18.65
N ILE A 36 18.78 1.02 18.03
CA ILE A 36 19.06 -0.26 18.66
C ILE A 36 20.15 -0.12 19.73
N ASP A 37 21.27 0.51 19.39
CA ASP A 37 22.42 0.69 20.30
C ASP A 37 22.05 1.57 21.51
N LYS A 38 21.09 2.51 21.34
CA LYS A 38 20.53 3.32 22.42
C LYS A 38 19.38 2.64 23.19
N GLY A 39 19.06 1.39 22.88
CA GLY A 39 17.97 0.63 23.52
C GLY A 39 16.55 1.14 23.21
N LYS A 40 16.39 2.07 22.26
CA LYS A 40 15.07 2.58 21.84
C LYS A 40 14.29 1.55 21.01
N ILE A 41 15.01 0.69 20.31
CA ILE A 41 14.46 -0.45 19.57
C ILE A 41 15.09 -1.71 20.16
N THR A 42 14.24 -2.65 20.59
CA THR A 42 14.70 -3.96 21.08
C THR A 42 14.62 -4.97 19.95
N LEU A 43 15.75 -5.59 19.61
CA LEU A 43 15.76 -6.67 18.60
C LEU A 43 14.86 -7.83 19.04
N GLY A 44 14.13 -8.41 18.09
CA GLY A 44 13.17 -9.48 18.35
C GLY A 44 11.84 -9.03 18.97
N LYS A 45 11.64 -7.71 19.17
CA LYS A 45 10.34 -7.13 19.55
C LYS A 45 9.87 -6.14 18.48
N PRO A 46 8.56 -6.00 18.26
CA PRO A 46 8.06 -5.01 17.34
C PRO A 46 8.31 -3.61 17.91
N PHE A 47 8.88 -2.72 17.10
CA PHE A 47 9.04 -1.31 17.47
C PHE A 47 7.91 -0.44 16.93
N MET A 48 7.08 -0.99 16.04
CA MET A 48 5.86 -0.38 15.53
C MET A 48 4.80 -1.47 15.37
N THR A 49 3.58 -1.15 15.79
CA THR A 49 2.40 -2.01 15.68
C THR A 49 1.25 -1.20 15.11
N PHE A 50 0.29 -1.86 14.49
CA PHE A 50 -0.97 -1.23 14.12
C PHE A 50 -1.73 -0.74 15.35
N ASP A 51 -2.16 0.53 15.33
CA ASP A 51 -3.01 1.13 16.36
C ASP A 51 -4.28 1.67 15.69
N PRO A 52 -5.43 0.96 15.82
CA PRO A 52 -6.69 1.40 15.25
C PRO A 52 -7.11 2.80 15.72
N LYS A 53 -6.74 3.20 16.95
CA LYS A 53 -7.13 4.51 17.52
C LYS A 53 -6.36 5.67 16.91
N LYS A 54 -5.16 5.41 16.36
CA LYS A 54 -4.34 6.40 15.65
C LYS A 54 -4.59 6.41 14.15
N THR A 55 -5.40 5.47 13.65
CA THR A 55 -5.72 5.38 12.23
C THR A 55 -6.80 6.41 11.92
N PRO A 56 -6.56 7.35 10.97
CA PRO A 56 -7.60 8.27 10.52
C PRO A 56 -8.83 7.50 10.05
N ALA A 57 -10.02 8.07 10.23
CA ALA A 57 -11.24 7.49 9.68
C ALA A 57 -11.07 7.32 8.16
N GLN A 58 -11.40 6.12 7.66
CA GLN A 58 -11.36 5.86 6.23
C GLN A 58 -12.36 6.80 5.54
N PRO A 59 -11.96 7.47 4.44
CA PRO A 59 -12.88 8.30 3.69
C PRO A 59 -14.02 7.44 3.15
N SER A 60 -15.25 7.94 3.26
CA SER A 60 -16.43 7.25 2.71
C SER A 60 -16.66 7.69 1.27
N HIS A 61 -16.52 6.75 0.33
CA HIS A 61 -16.78 6.98 -1.10
C HIS A 61 -18.22 7.49 -1.33
N MET A 62 -19.22 6.83 -0.73
CA MET A 62 -20.63 7.25 -0.87
C MET A 62 -20.90 8.63 -0.27
N GLN A 63 -20.23 8.96 0.84
CA GLN A 63 -20.38 10.29 1.43
C GLN A 63 -19.78 11.38 0.53
N ASP A 64 -18.61 11.14 -0.06
CA ASP A 64 -17.98 12.04 -1.03
C ASP A 64 -18.90 12.25 -2.23
N PHE A 65 -19.41 11.17 -2.82
CA PHE A 65 -20.34 11.21 -3.95
C PHE A 65 -21.59 12.08 -3.67
N PHE A 66 -22.29 11.83 -2.55
CA PHE A 66 -23.46 12.64 -2.19
C PHE A 66 -23.12 14.10 -1.91
N ASN A 67 -21.95 14.40 -1.34
CA ASN A 67 -21.49 15.76 -1.12
C ASN A 67 -21.22 16.47 -2.46
N CYS A 68 -20.62 15.77 -3.41
CA CYS A 68 -20.34 16.25 -4.75
C CYS A 68 -21.62 16.52 -5.54
N ILE A 69 -22.65 15.66 -5.44
CA ILE A 69 -23.98 15.93 -6.01
C ILE A 69 -24.57 17.23 -5.46
N ARG A 70 -24.57 17.40 -4.13
CA ARG A 70 -25.15 18.60 -3.48
C ARG A 70 -24.40 19.87 -3.83
N SER A 71 -23.08 19.80 -3.92
CA SER A 71 -22.21 20.95 -4.15
C SER A 71 -21.84 21.19 -5.61
N ARG A 72 -22.30 20.31 -6.52
CA ARG A 72 -21.92 20.29 -7.94
C ARG A 72 -20.41 20.27 -8.16
N LYS A 73 -19.71 19.45 -7.38
CA LYS A 73 -18.26 19.21 -7.50
C LYS A 73 -17.99 17.83 -8.12
N GLN A 74 -16.78 17.64 -8.63
CA GLN A 74 -16.31 16.35 -9.13
C GLN A 74 -16.00 15.42 -7.95
N PRO A 75 -16.49 14.16 -7.95
CA PRO A 75 -16.08 13.13 -7.00
C PRO A 75 -14.56 12.90 -7.03
N LYS A 76 -13.99 12.51 -5.89
CA LYS A 76 -12.58 12.13 -5.84
C LYS A 76 -12.26 10.93 -6.72
N ASP A 77 -13.17 9.98 -6.76
CA ASP A 77 -13.10 8.77 -7.57
C ASP A 77 -14.10 8.91 -8.72
N ASN A 78 -13.64 9.54 -9.79
CA ASN A 78 -14.42 9.88 -10.97
C ASN A 78 -14.04 8.98 -12.16
N GLU A 79 -14.65 9.20 -13.31
CA GLU A 79 -14.46 8.36 -14.49
C GLU A 79 -13.01 8.31 -15.01
N ASP A 80 -12.24 9.38 -14.85
CA ASP A 80 -10.83 9.41 -15.28
C ASP A 80 -9.98 8.53 -14.36
N GLU A 81 -10.20 8.59 -13.05
CA GLU A 81 -9.53 7.72 -12.07
C GLU A 81 -9.91 6.25 -12.32
N ALA A 82 -11.21 5.97 -12.48
CA ALA A 82 -11.70 4.62 -12.77
C ALA A 82 -11.12 4.06 -14.09
N PHE A 83 -10.93 4.91 -15.10
CA PHE A 83 -10.29 4.51 -16.35
C PHE A 83 -8.82 4.12 -16.12
N ILE A 84 -8.06 4.93 -15.38
CA ILE A 84 -6.66 4.65 -15.05
C ILE A 84 -6.54 3.33 -14.27
N GLU A 85 -7.42 3.10 -13.30
CA GLU A 85 -7.47 1.87 -12.51
C GLU A 85 -7.76 0.64 -13.38
N ALA A 86 -8.77 0.73 -14.25
CA ALA A 86 -9.15 -0.35 -15.15
C ALA A 86 -8.02 -0.69 -16.14
N VAL A 87 -7.41 0.32 -16.77
CA VAL A 87 -6.26 0.15 -17.66
C VAL A 87 -5.09 -0.49 -16.93
N THR A 88 -4.78 -0.03 -15.71
CA THR A 88 -3.69 -0.61 -14.89
C THR A 88 -3.94 -2.08 -14.58
N CYS A 89 -5.18 -2.45 -14.24
CA CYS A 89 -5.57 -3.85 -14.03
C CYS A 89 -5.35 -4.69 -15.30
N ILE A 90 -5.79 -4.19 -16.45
CA ILE A 90 -5.64 -4.88 -17.74
C ILE A 90 -4.15 -5.02 -18.12
N MET A 91 -3.36 -3.96 -17.94
CA MET A 91 -1.90 -3.99 -18.18
C MET A 91 -1.19 -5.03 -17.30
N SER A 92 -1.59 -5.18 -16.05
CA SER A 92 -1.05 -6.21 -15.15
C SER A 92 -1.30 -7.63 -15.68
N VAL A 93 -2.53 -7.88 -16.14
CA VAL A 93 -2.91 -9.15 -16.78
C VAL A 93 -2.11 -9.37 -18.06
N GLU A 94 -1.95 -8.35 -18.89
CA GLU A 94 -1.24 -8.45 -20.17
C GLU A 94 0.26 -8.69 -19.99
N ALA A 95 0.90 -7.97 -19.07
CA ALA A 95 2.28 -8.20 -18.71
C ALA A 95 2.53 -9.64 -18.22
N CYS A 96 1.60 -10.15 -17.39
CA CYS A 96 1.66 -11.52 -16.91
C CYS A 96 1.49 -12.54 -18.05
N LYS A 97 0.52 -12.35 -18.95
CA LYS A 97 0.30 -13.25 -20.08
C LYS A 97 1.48 -13.27 -21.06
N GLN A 98 2.01 -12.10 -21.40
CA GLN A 98 3.10 -11.97 -22.37
C GLN A 98 4.50 -12.18 -21.76
N GLN A 99 4.60 -12.31 -20.43
CA GLN A 99 5.87 -12.44 -19.71
C GLN A 99 6.86 -11.31 -20.03
N ARG A 100 6.34 -10.08 -20.18
CA ARG A 100 7.15 -8.89 -20.46
C ARG A 100 6.61 -7.65 -19.75
N MET A 101 7.45 -6.63 -19.65
CA MET A 101 7.00 -5.31 -19.27
C MET A 101 6.15 -4.69 -20.39
N VAL A 102 5.04 -4.07 -20.02
CA VAL A 102 4.16 -3.29 -20.90
C VAL A 102 4.10 -1.84 -20.41
N ARG A 103 3.75 -0.90 -21.28
CA ARG A 103 3.55 0.52 -20.98
C ARG A 103 2.22 1.00 -21.58
N TRP A 104 1.71 2.11 -21.06
CA TRP A 104 0.56 2.79 -21.64
C TRP A 104 1.04 3.87 -22.62
N ASP A 105 0.54 3.86 -23.84
CA ASP A 105 0.65 4.98 -24.77
C ASP A 105 -0.55 5.92 -24.54
N PRO A 106 -0.35 7.10 -23.92
CA PRO A 106 -1.45 8.00 -23.60
C PRO A 106 -2.03 8.71 -24.82
N THR A 107 -1.30 8.78 -25.94
CA THR A 107 -1.79 9.41 -27.17
C THR A 107 -2.70 8.47 -27.93
N LYS A 108 -2.34 7.19 -28.02
CA LYS A 108 -3.15 6.17 -28.70
C LYS A 108 -4.19 5.50 -27.80
N GLN A 109 -4.01 5.60 -26.49
CA GLN A 109 -4.75 4.84 -25.49
C GLN A 109 -4.60 3.32 -25.68
N GLU A 110 -3.36 2.87 -25.84
CA GLU A 110 -3.02 1.48 -26.11
C GLU A 110 -1.94 0.95 -25.15
N ILE A 111 -1.94 -0.37 -24.95
CA ILE A 111 -0.87 -1.07 -24.21
C ILE A 111 0.23 -1.44 -25.21
N VAL A 112 1.46 -0.99 -24.94
CA VAL A 112 2.65 -1.22 -25.79
C VAL A 112 3.72 -2.03 -25.08
#